data_AF-A0A9W9GBS2-F1
#
_entry.id   AF-A0A9W9GBS2-F1
#
_cell.length_a   1.000
_cell.length_b   1.000
_cell.length_c   1.000
_cell.angle_alpha   90.00
_cell.angle_beta   90.00
_cell.angle_gamma   90.00
#
_symmetry.space_group_name_H-M   'P 1'
#
loop_
_entity.id
_entity.type
_entity.pdbx_description
1 polymer ?
#
loop_
_entity_poly.entity_id
_entity_poly.type
_entity_poly.pdbx_seq_one_letter_code
_entity_poly.pdbx_strand_id
1 'polypeptide(L)'
;MAFIPTNTYPLLHTDDVFWNWEPLLQELLAQLDLKSIIFIGCYRRGTSTTVLDCPPTLLIIVNRKKDWTATCEKVISILKRRRLQMPAVEIVKIGFLEANDRTMAGDSIASSRNHYGSGTLGCFLKLRSPSSDDWRTFALTCWHVVVPPFVSLSNDDQKLIKNWNENGVSASIAKTDDVRRLLSLDHVTRLAYQEEVGEIEEAIQDIKDGRMFKIFKDLEVGDALELFTPQQRQRYDRHESELKKHEENLRILHERFQNDDQVLGTVFSGSGFKYKDLNLTKDGIKYFTSPDWALVHLSSCRQPSNDFD
;
A
#
# COMPACT_ATOMS: atom_id res chain seq x y z
N MET A 1 -5.22 -23.75 -1.21
CA MET A 1 -5.09 -23.26 -2.60
C MET A 1 -3.91 -22.30 -2.60
N ALA A 2 -2.85 -22.56 -3.37
CA ALA A 2 -1.72 -21.64 -3.44
C ALA A 2 -2.15 -20.39 -4.23
N PHE A 3 -1.87 -19.20 -3.70
CA PHE A 3 -2.12 -17.94 -4.40
C PHE A 3 -1.13 -17.85 -5.56
N ILE A 4 -1.62 -17.83 -6.80
CA ILE A 4 -0.76 -17.64 -7.98
C ILE A 4 -0.56 -16.12 -8.13
N PRO A 5 0.69 -15.62 -8.14
CA PRO A 5 0.95 -14.20 -8.31
C PRO A 5 0.36 -13.67 -9.63
N THR A 6 -0.27 -12.50 -9.57
CA THR A 6 -0.82 -11.81 -10.74
C THR A 6 0.19 -10.80 -11.26
N ASN A 7 0.64 -10.95 -12.50
CA ASN A 7 1.45 -9.97 -13.20
C ASN A 7 0.61 -8.76 -13.60
N THR A 8 1.20 -7.56 -13.56
CA THR A 8 0.55 -6.31 -13.94
C THR A 8 1.37 -5.60 -15.00
N TYR A 9 0.74 -5.30 -16.12
CA TYR A 9 1.36 -4.59 -17.25
C TYR A 9 0.55 -3.33 -17.61
N PRO A 10 1.19 -2.34 -18.26
CA PRO A 10 0.47 -1.22 -18.86
C PRO A 10 -0.58 -1.69 -19.87
N LEU A 11 -1.61 -0.87 -20.07
CA LEU A 11 -2.52 -1.02 -21.20
C LEU A 11 -1.79 -0.84 -22.52
N LEU A 12 -2.24 -1.55 -23.55
CA LEU A 12 -1.75 -1.38 -24.91
C LEU A 12 -2.61 -0.33 -25.63
N HIS A 13 -2.02 0.36 -26.59
CA HIS A 13 -2.75 1.32 -27.45
C HIS A 13 -3.88 0.65 -28.26
N THR A 14 -3.81 -0.67 -28.43
CA THR A 14 -4.84 -1.50 -29.08
C THR A 14 -6.02 -1.81 -28.17
N ASP A 15 -5.92 -1.52 -26.87
CA ASP A 15 -7.02 -1.75 -25.93
C ASP A 15 -8.02 -0.60 -26.01
N ASP A 16 -9.29 -0.90 -26.24
CA ASP A 16 -10.36 0.11 -26.36
C ASP A 16 -10.40 1.06 -25.15
N VAL A 17 -10.11 0.52 -23.95
CA VAL A 17 -10.09 1.30 -22.71
C VAL A 17 -8.94 2.32 -22.67
N PHE A 18 -7.84 2.12 -23.41
CA PHE A 18 -6.71 3.06 -23.42
C PHE A 18 -7.16 4.47 -23.83
N TRP A 19 -7.91 4.56 -24.93
CA TRP A 19 -8.41 5.84 -25.46
C TRP A 19 -9.66 6.35 -24.73
N ASN A 20 -10.33 5.49 -23.98
CA ASN A 20 -11.55 5.82 -23.24
C ASN A 20 -11.31 5.97 -21.73
N TRP A 21 -10.05 5.89 -21.27
CA TRP A 21 -9.74 5.80 -19.84
C TRP A 21 -10.18 7.03 -19.07
N GLU A 22 -9.87 8.23 -19.54
CA GLU A 22 -10.20 9.46 -18.81
C GLU A 22 -11.72 9.68 -18.69
N PRO A 23 -12.52 9.58 -19.78
CA PRO A 23 -13.97 9.60 -19.65
C PRO A 23 -14.52 8.49 -18.74
N LEU A 24 -13.96 7.27 -18.82
CA LEU A 24 -14.30 6.15 -17.95
C LEU A 24 -14.12 6.50 -16.48
N LEU A 25 -12.92 6.93 -16.13
CA LEU A 25 -12.55 7.30 -14.78
C LEU A 25 -13.45 8.40 -14.21
N GLN A 26 -13.75 9.44 -15.00
CA GLN A 26 -14.66 10.51 -14.57
C GLN A 26 -16.06 10.00 -14.21
N GLU A 27 -16.62 9.08 -15.00
CA GLU A 27 -17.93 8.49 -14.71
C GLU A 27 -17.89 7.59 -13.46
N LEU A 28 -16.82 6.80 -13.29
CA LEU A 28 -16.62 5.98 -12.10
C LEU A 28 -16.54 6.86 -10.85
N LEU A 29 -15.74 7.93 -10.88
CA LEU A 29 -15.60 8.86 -9.76
C LEU A 29 -16.92 9.57 -9.42
N ALA A 30 -17.74 9.88 -10.42
CA ALA A 30 -19.04 10.51 -10.19
C ALA A 30 -20.12 9.56 -9.64
N GLN A 31 -20.03 8.27 -9.98
CA GLN A 31 -21.09 7.30 -9.66
C GLN A 31 -20.78 6.38 -8.48
N LEU A 32 -19.52 6.14 -8.13
CA LEU A 32 -19.17 5.24 -7.04
C LEU A 32 -19.14 5.96 -5.69
N ASP A 33 -19.42 5.22 -4.61
CA ASP A 33 -19.13 5.67 -3.25
C ASP A 33 -17.62 5.51 -2.99
N LEU A 34 -16.90 6.64 -3.03
CA LEU A 34 -15.45 6.65 -2.93
C LEU A 34 -14.92 6.53 -1.49
N LYS A 35 -15.79 6.54 -0.47
CA LYS A 35 -15.36 6.61 0.95
C LYS A 35 -14.39 5.50 1.37
N SER A 36 -14.46 4.34 0.72
CA SER A 36 -13.60 3.19 1.04
C SER A 36 -12.84 2.66 -0.18
N ILE A 37 -12.79 3.43 -1.27
CA ILE A 37 -11.98 3.14 -2.46
C ILE A 37 -10.67 3.91 -2.34
N ILE A 38 -9.57 3.18 -2.37
CA ILE A 38 -8.20 3.73 -2.23
C ILE A 38 -7.64 4.06 -3.61
N PHE A 39 -7.92 3.21 -4.60
CA PHE A 39 -7.35 3.34 -5.93
C PHE A 39 -8.29 2.80 -7.00
N ILE A 40 -8.30 3.47 -8.16
CA ILE A 40 -8.99 3.04 -9.37
C ILE A 40 -7.99 3.19 -10.53
N GLY A 41 -7.68 2.09 -11.19
CA GLY A 41 -6.76 2.07 -12.33
C GLY A 41 -7.15 1.02 -13.35
N CYS A 42 -6.50 1.06 -14.51
CA CYS A 42 -6.69 0.07 -15.54
C CYS A 42 -5.35 -0.42 -16.07
N TYR A 43 -5.20 -1.74 -16.10
CA TYR A 43 -3.95 -2.45 -16.39
C TYR A 43 -4.27 -3.76 -17.11
N ARG A 44 -3.28 -4.35 -17.77
CA ARG A 44 -3.38 -5.75 -18.16
C ARG A 44 -2.95 -6.63 -17.00
N ARG A 45 -3.83 -7.50 -16.51
CA ARG A 45 -3.58 -8.33 -15.32
C ARG A 45 -3.91 -9.79 -15.57
N GLY A 46 -3.00 -10.68 -15.18
CA GLY A 46 -3.15 -12.13 -15.35
C GLY A 46 -1.94 -12.89 -14.80
N THR A 47 -1.97 -14.21 -14.89
CA THR A 47 -0.88 -15.09 -14.43
C THR A 47 0.18 -15.34 -15.51
N SER A 48 -0.07 -14.94 -16.77
CA SER A 48 0.90 -15.04 -17.85
C SER A 48 2.04 -14.04 -17.66
N THR A 49 3.25 -14.45 -18.03
CA THR A 49 4.42 -13.56 -18.13
C THR A 49 4.43 -12.74 -19.42
N THR A 50 3.52 -13.04 -20.35
CA THR A 50 3.36 -12.34 -21.63
C THR A 50 2.23 -11.33 -21.54
N VAL A 51 2.52 -10.05 -21.81
CA VAL A 51 1.56 -8.94 -21.71
C VAL A 51 0.29 -9.14 -22.54
N LEU A 52 0.41 -9.75 -23.73
CA LEU A 52 -0.72 -9.95 -24.65
C LEU A 52 -1.74 -10.94 -24.10
N ASP A 53 -1.30 -11.93 -23.32
CA ASP A 53 -2.16 -12.96 -22.73
C ASP A 53 -2.87 -12.45 -21.47
N CYS A 54 -2.39 -11.36 -20.87
CA CYS A 54 -3.03 -10.73 -19.72
C CYS A 54 -4.16 -9.82 -20.21
N PRO A 55 -5.42 -10.04 -19.85
CA PRO A 55 -6.53 -9.19 -20.29
C PRO A 55 -6.47 -7.77 -19.68
N PRO A 56 -7.03 -6.75 -20.36
CA PRO A 56 -7.34 -5.47 -19.73
C PRO A 56 -8.32 -5.64 -18.57
N THR A 57 -7.94 -5.10 -17.42
CA THR A 57 -8.63 -5.28 -16.13
C THR A 57 -8.78 -3.93 -15.44
N LEU A 58 -9.99 -3.65 -14.97
CA LEU A 58 -10.23 -2.50 -14.09
C LEU A 58 -9.86 -2.95 -12.68
N LEU A 59 -8.81 -2.36 -12.12
CA LEU A 59 -8.35 -2.64 -10.76
C LEU A 59 -8.92 -1.57 -9.83
N ILE A 60 -9.70 -2.02 -8.85
CA ILE A 60 -10.20 -1.17 -7.78
C ILE A 60 -9.64 -1.71 -6.47
N ILE A 61 -8.94 -0.87 -5.73
CA ILE A 61 -8.41 -1.23 -4.43
C ILE A 61 -9.27 -0.61 -3.34
N VAL A 62 -9.65 -1.41 -2.36
CA VAL A 62 -10.63 -1.03 -1.34
C VAL A 62 -10.21 -1.42 0.08
N ASN A 63 -10.78 -0.74 1.07
CA ASN A 63 -10.65 -1.10 2.48
C ASN A 63 -11.54 -2.33 2.83
N ARG A 64 -11.06 -3.23 3.70
CA ARG A 64 -11.59 -4.59 3.96
C ARG A 64 -13.00 -4.68 4.56
N LYS A 65 -13.60 -3.59 5.07
CA LYS A 65 -14.75 -3.66 5.99
C LYS A 65 -16.15 -3.71 5.35
N LYS A 66 -16.30 -3.97 4.03
CA LYS A 66 -17.62 -3.97 3.35
C LYS A 66 -17.77 -5.09 2.30
N ASP A 67 -19.02 -5.47 2.03
CA ASP A 67 -19.38 -6.20 0.82
C ASP A 67 -19.31 -5.25 -0.39
N TRP A 68 -18.55 -5.66 -1.40
CA TRP A 68 -18.26 -4.87 -2.61
C TRP A 68 -19.06 -5.33 -3.82
N THR A 69 -19.98 -6.28 -3.66
CA THR A 69 -20.81 -6.83 -4.75
C THR A 69 -21.57 -5.73 -5.48
N ALA A 70 -22.30 -4.87 -4.75
CA ALA A 70 -23.05 -3.77 -5.33
C ALA A 70 -22.16 -2.76 -6.09
N THR A 71 -20.97 -2.47 -5.57
CA THR A 71 -19.98 -1.62 -6.24
C THR A 71 -19.49 -2.27 -7.54
N CYS A 72 -19.17 -3.56 -7.50
CA CYS A 72 -18.75 -4.34 -8.67
C CYS A 72 -19.83 -4.35 -9.77
N GLU A 73 -21.08 -4.63 -9.40
CA GLU A 73 -22.22 -4.61 -10.33
C GLU A 73 -22.42 -3.23 -10.97
N LYS A 74 -22.26 -2.15 -10.17
CA LYS A 74 -22.36 -0.78 -10.67
C LYS A 74 -21.25 -0.47 -11.67
N VAL A 75 -20.02 -0.87 -11.38
CA VAL A 75 -18.88 -0.74 -12.32
C VAL A 75 -19.16 -1.50 -13.62
N ILE A 76 -19.61 -2.75 -13.53
CA ILE A 76 -19.97 -3.57 -14.70
C ILE A 76 -21.06 -2.88 -15.51
N SER A 77 -22.06 -2.26 -14.86
CA SER A 77 -23.12 -1.52 -15.55
C SER A 77 -22.60 -0.31 -16.33
N ILE A 78 -21.62 0.42 -15.77
CA ILE A 78 -20.96 1.57 -16.41
C ILE A 78 -20.17 1.10 -17.65
N LEU A 79 -19.37 0.03 -17.50
CA LEU A 79 -18.59 -0.54 -18.60
C LEU A 79 -19.49 -1.02 -19.75
N LYS A 80 -20.58 -1.73 -19.43
CA LYS A 80 -21.58 -2.19 -20.40
C LYS A 80 -22.23 -1.04 -21.17
N ARG A 81 -22.64 0.03 -20.47
CA ARG A 81 -23.26 1.21 -21.09
C ARG A 81 -22.33 1.90 -22.08
N ARG A 82 -21.02 1.93 -21.78
CA ARG A 82 -19.99 2.46 -22.68
C ARG A 82 -19.56 1.49 -23.78
N ARG A 83 -20.06 0.26 -23.78
CA ARG A 83 -19.68 -0.80 -24.73
C ARG A 83 -18.18 -1.07 -24.74
N LEU A 84 -17.50 -0.83 -23.62
CA LEU A 84 -16.07 -1.15 -23.50
C LEU A 84 -15.94 -2.66 -23.32
N GLN A 85 -15.21 -3.31 -24.23
CA GLN A 85 -14.88 -4.73 -24.10
C GLN A 85 -13.76 -4.91 -23.07
N MET A 86 -14.10 -4.70 -21.80
CA MET A 86 -13.22 -5.03 -20.69
C MET A 86 -13.62 -6.40 -20.12
N PRO A 87 -12.75 -7.41 -20.23
CA PRO A 87 -13.07 -8.76 -19.77
C PRO A 87 -13.06 -8.93 -18.24
N ALA A 88 -12.44 -8.02 -17.47
CA ALA A 88 -12.31 -8.20 -16.03
C ALA A 88 -12.43 -6.91 -15.19
N VAL A 89 -13.11 -7.03 -14.05
CA VAL A 89 -13.10 -6.07 -12.94
C VAL A 89 -12.58 -6.81 -11.73
N GLU A 90 -11.49 -6.31 -11.14
CA GLU A 90 -10.84 -6.88 -9.98
C GLU A 90 -10.96 -5.90 -8.82
N ILE A 91 -11.69 -6.29 -7.77
CA ILE A 91 -11.75 -5.54 -6.52
C ILE A 91 -10.82 -6.20 -5.51
N VAL A 92 -9.65 -5.60 -5.33
CA VAL A 92 -8.65 -6.08 -4.38
C VAL A 92 -8.89 -5.41 -3.04
N LYS A 93 -9.19 -6.24 -2.04
CA LYS A 93 -9.19 -5.79 -0.65
C LYS A 93 -7.74 -5.73 -0.20
N ILE A 94 -7.14 -4.54 -0.14
CA ILE A 94 -5.93 -4.40 0.68
C ILE A 94 -6.40 -4.73 2.08
N GLY A 95 -5.71 -5.64 2.72
CA GLY A 95 -5.54 -5.37 4.12
C GLY A 95 -4.24 -5.91 4.60
N PHE A 96 -4.13 -5.70 5.89
CA PHE A 96 -2.92 -5.72 6.66
C PHE A 96 -1.96 -6.78 6.17
N LEU A 97 -0.76 -6.26 5.91
CA LEU A 97 0.44 -6.94 5.48
C LEU A 97 0.38 -8.38 5.97
N GLU A 98 0.14 -9.33 5.07
CA GLU A 98 0.68 -10.65 5.38
C GLU A 98 2.17 -10.42 5.62
N ALA A 99 2.68 -10.94 6.72
CA ALA A 99 4.01 -10.72 7.26
C ALA A 99 5.13 -11.24 6.33
N ASN A 100 5.02 -11.08 5.02
CA ASN A 100 6.09 -11.22 4.07
C ASN A 100 7.00 -10.00 4.18
N ASP A 101 8.31 -10.22 4.14
CA ASP A 101 9.33 -9.16 4.19
C ASP A 101 9.34 -8.24 2.94
N ARG A 102 8.32 -8.36 2.08
CA ARG A 102 8.17 -7.60 0.84
C ARG A 102 7.32 -6.37 1.07
N THR A 103 7.84 -5.23 0.66
CA THR A 103 7.04 -4.00 0.60
C THR A 103 6.18 -4.02 -0.66
N MET A 104 4.88 -3.77 -0.52
CA MET A 104 3.89 -3.78 -1.59
C MET A 104 3.49 -2.36 -1.98
N ALA A 105 3.14 -2.19 -3.26
CA ALA A 105 2.39 -1.01 -3.68
C ALA A 105 1.04 -0.96 -2.94
N GLY A 106 0.66 0.21 -2.46
CA GLY A 106 -0.52 0.40 -1.62
C GLY A 106 -0.23 0.42 -0.12
N ASP A 107 0.97 0.04 0.32
CA ASP A 107 1.31 0.02 1.73
C ASP A 107 1.43 1.43 2.34
N SER A 108 1.16 1.50 3.64
CA SER A 108 1.27 2.73 4.43
C SER A 108 2.74 3.09 4.63
N ILE A 109 3.11 4.30 4.26
CA ILE A 109 4.44 4.87 4.41
C ILE A 109 4.38 6.28 4.98
N ALA A 110 5.45 6.70 5.64
CA ALA A 110 5.55 8.05 6.18
C ALA A 110 7.01 8.47 6.27
N SER A 111 7.26 9.78 6.36
CA SER A 111 8.56 10.29 6.79
C SER A 111 8.95 9.65 8.14
N SER A 112 10.20 9.21 8.28
CA SER A 112 10.72 8.67 9.53
C SER A 112 10.71 9.69 10.68
N ARG A 113 10.51 10.97 10.36
CA ARG A 113 10.35 12.07 11.32
C ARG A 113 8.90 12.46 11.57
N ASN A 114 7.95 11.76 10.96
CA ASN A 114 6.52 11.97 11.12
C ASN A 114 5.79 10.66 11.39
N HIS A 115 5.90 10.16 12.61
CA HIS A 115 5.31 8.88 13.01
C HIS A 115 3.77 8.85 12.94
N TYR A 116 3.12 10.02 12.90
CA TYR A 116 1.67 10.17 12.77
C TYR A 116 1.22 10.50 11.35
N GLY A 117 2.18 10.70 10.43
CA GLY A 117 1.87 10.85 9.02
C GLY A 117 1.42 9.53 8.43
N SER A 118 0.57 9.60 7.43
CA SER A 118 0.26 8.46 6.58
C SER A 118 0.24 8.91 5.13
N GLY A 119 0.85 8.09 4.29
CA GLY A 119 0.80 8.16 2.85
C GLY A 119 0.79 6.76 2.29
N THR A 120 0.64 6.66 0.98
CA THR A 120 0.59 5.38 0.29
C THR A 120 1.81 5.24 -0.60
N LEU A 121 2.45 4.07 -0.57
CA LEU A 121 3.46 3.74 -1.56
C LEU A 121 2.75 3.51 -2.90
N GLY A 122 3.08 4.31 -3.91
CA GLY A 122 2.40 4.24 -5.20
C GLY A 122 2.76 2.98 -5.97
N CYS A 123 4.06 2.80 -6.25
CA CYS A 123 4.57 1.63 -6.96
C CYS A 123 6.10 1.51 -6.83
N PHE A 124 6.66 0.48 -7.48
CA PHE A 124 8.10 0.33 -7.68
C PHE A 124 8.46 0.53 -9.14
N LEU A 125 9.55 1.26 -9.38
CA LEU A 125 10.07 1.56 -10.71
C LEU A 125 11.50 1.05 -10.83
N LYS A 126 11.79 0.30 -11.90
CA LYS A 126 13.16 0.01 -12.30
C LYS A 126 13.63 1.06 -13.29
N LEU A 127 14.70 1.77 -12.95
CA LEU A 127 15.29 2.80 -13.79
C LEU A 127 16.72 2.40 -14.15
N ARG A 128 17.08 2.54 -15.42
CA ARG A 128 18.44 2.28 -15.92
C ARG A 128 19.26 3.57 -15.85
N SER A 129 20.41 3.50 -15.20
CA SER A 129 21.36 4.60 -15.10
C SER A 129 21.97 4.90 -16.48
N PRO A 130 21.87 6.15 -17.01
CA PRO A 130 22.47 6.47 -18.30
C PRO A 130 24.00 6.37 -18.31
N SER A 131 24.66 6.54 -17.15
CA SER A 131 26.11 6.56 -17.05
C SER A 131 26.73 5.21 -16.73
N SER A 132 26.02 4.34 -15.99
CA SER A 132 26.55 3.04 -15.57
C SER A 132 25.85 1.86 -16.21
N ASP A 133 24.76 2.09 -16.94
CA ASP A 133 23.92 1.05 -17.55
C ASP A 133 23.19 0.12 -16.57
N ASP A 134 23.39 0.31 -15.26
CA ASP A 134 22.79 -0.51 -14.22
C ASP A 134 21.30 -0.19 -14.03
N TRP A 135 20.50 -1.24 -13.87
CA TRP A 135 19.12 -1.13 -13.39
C TRP A 135 19.09 -0.99 -11.88
N ARG A 136 18.29 -0.04 -11.39
CA ARG A 136 18.02 0.14 -9.96
C ARG A 136 16.54 0.26 -9.70
N THR A 137 16.09 -0.33 -8.61
CA THR A 137 14.70 -0.24 -8.17
C THR A 137 14.50 0.93 -7.23
N PHE A 138 13.44 1.70 -7.47
CA PHE A 138 13.01 2.83 -6.65
C PHE A 138 11.56 2.63 -6.24
N ALA A 139 11.22 3.05 -5.04
CA ALA A 139 9.83 3.25 -4.63
C ALA A 139 9.34 4.63 -5.12
N LEU A 140 8.12 4.71 -5.65
CA LEU A 140 7.47 5.96 -6.03
C LEU A 140 6.38 6.30 -5.01
N THR A 141 6.42 7.52 -4.49
CA THR A 141 5.38 8.09 -3.62
C THR A 141 5.19 9.57 -3.93
N CYS A 142 4.33 10.26 -3.19
CA CYS A 142 4.13 11.71 -3.29
C CYS A 142 5.17 12.47 -2.45
N TRP A 143 5.54 13.67 -2.87
CA TRP A 143 6.47 14.53 -2.15
C TRP A 143 5.93 14.90 -0.76
N HIS A 144 4.63 15.20 -0.63
CA HIS A 144 4.06 15.54 0.68
C HIS A 144 4.16 14.42 1.73
N VAL A 145 4.32 13.16 1.31
CA VAL A 145 4.46 12.00 2.21
C VAL A 145 5.86 11.95 2.82
N VAL A 146 6.87 12.39 2.07
CA VAL A 146 8.29 12.29 2.48
C VAL A 146 8.77 13.48 3.31
N VAL A 147 8.07 14.62 3.20
CA VAL A 147 8.45 15.86 3.87
C VAL A 147 8.12 15.80 5.37
N PRO A 148 9.10 16.03 6.26
CA PRO A 148 8.84 16.07 7.69
C PRO A 148 8.08 17.35 8.10
N PRO A 149 7.28 17.30 9.19
CA PRO A 149 6.63 18.48 9.74
C PRO A 149 7.67 19.48 10.29
N PHE A 150 7.44 20.77 10.07
CA PHE A 150 8.39 21.83 10.47
C PHE A 150 8.55 21.96 11.99
N VAL A 151 7.51 21.63 12.74
CA VAL A 151 7.44 21.84 14.21
C VAL A 151 8.56 21.14 14.97
N SER A 152 9.09 20.03 14.45
CA SER A 152 10.13 19.23 15.10
C SER A 152 11.55 19.50 14.58
N LEU A 153 11.73 20.47 13.68
CA LEU A 153 13.01 20.69 12.99
C LEU A 153 13.77 21.90 13.54
N SER A 154 15.10 21.80 13.54
CA SER A 154 15.98 22.95 13.80
C SER A 154 15.82 24.03 12.73
N ASN A 155 16.24 25.26 13.03
CA ASN A 155 16.14 26.37 12.05
C ASN A 155 16.92 26.08 10.75
N ASP A 156 18.05 25.38 10.83
CA ASP A 156 18.84 25.04 9.65
C ASP A 156 18.20 23.91 8.85
N ASP A 157 17.63 22.90 9.53
CA ASP A 157 16.83 21.85 8.89
C ASP A 157 15.60 22.44 8.18
N GLN A 158 14.92 23.40 8.80
CA GLN A 158 13.78 24.09 8.18
C GLN A 158 14.19 24.84 6.90
N LYS A 159 15.36 25.47 6.86
CA LYS A 159 15.88 26.12 5.64
C LYS A 159 16.13 25.08 4.54
N LEU A 160 16.69 23.93 4.88
CA LEU A 160 16.92 22.83 3.93
C LEU A 160 15.59 22.30 3.38
N ILE A 161 14.63 21.96 4.24
CA ILE A 161 13.31 21.49 3.82
C ILE A 161 12.59 22.54 2.98
N LYS A 162 12.64 23.82 3.37
CA LYS A 162 12.06 24.91 2.58
C LYS A 162 12.69 24.98 1.19
N ASN A 163 14.02 24.91 1.12
CA ASN A 163 14.71 24.88 -0.16
C ASN A 163 14.29 23.66 -1.00
N TRP A 164 14.17 22.45 -0.45
CA TRP A 164 13.72 21.29 -1.21
C TRP A 164 12.23 21.35 -1.58
N ASN A 165 11.39 21.96 -0.76
CA ASN A 165 10.00 22.24 -1.10
C ASN A 165 9.91 23.19 -2.30
N GLU A 166 10.76 24.20 -2.35
CA GLU A 166 10.81 25.16 -3.47
C GLU A 166 11.54 24.61 -4.69
N ASN A 167 12.57 23.78 -4.49
CA ASN A 167 13.53 23.39 -5.53
C ASN A 167 13.47 21.93 -5.97
N GLY A 168 12.78 21.08 -5.22
CA GLY A 168 12.88 19.63 -5.34
C GLY A 168 14.21 19.09 -4.83
N VAL A 169 14.39 17.78 -4.98
CA VAL A 169 15.64 17.07 -4.67
C VAL A 169 16.18 16.45 -5.95
N SER A 170 17.42 16.78 -6.30
CA SER A 170 18.12 16.16 -7.42
C SER A 170 18.89 14.91 -6.99
N ALA A 171 19.07 13.98 -7.93
CA ALA A 171 19.88 12.79 -7.73
C ALA A 171 21.33 13.08 -7.27
N SER A 172 21.87 14.25 -7.62
CA SER A 172 23.23 14.66 -7.26
C SER A 172 23.40 14.93 -5.76
N ILE A 173 22.36 15.42 -5.08
CA ILE A 173 22.41 15.73 -3.64
C ILE A 173 21.83 14.62 -2.78
N ALA A 174 21.23 13.58 -3.37
CA ALA A 174 20.61 12.47 -2.64
C ALA A 174 21.56 11.69 -1.71
N LYS A 175 22.87 11.80 -1.96
CA LYS A 175 23.90 11.12 -1.17
C LYS A 175 24.37 11.93 0.05
N THR A 176 23.89 13.16 0.24
CA THR A 176 24.27 13.96 1.41
C THR A 176 23.64 13.39 2.67
N ASP A 177 24.34 13.58 3.79
CA ASP A 177 23.84 13.13 5.09
C ASP A 177 22.55 13.86 5.50
N ASP A 178 22.35 15.09 5.03
CA ASP A 178 21.10 15.83 5.26
C ASP A 178 19.90 15.15 4.62
N VAL A 179 20.01 14.66 3.37
CA VAL A 179 18.89 13.96 2.71
C VAL A 179 18.59 12.65 3.44
N ARG A 180 19.61 11.88 3.81
CA ARG A 180 19.45 10.64 4.60
C ARG A 180 18.80 10.88 5.95
N ARG A 181 19.22 11.94 6.64
CA ARG A 181 18.74 12.27 7.98
C ARG A 181 17.33 12.88 7.99
N LEU A 182 16.96 13.66 6.97
CA LEU A 182 15.71 14.43 6.93
C LEU A 182 14.62 13.83 6.04
N LEU A 183 14.99 13.07 5.01
CA LEU A 183 14.07 12.54 3.99
C LEU A 183 14.16 11.00 3.89
N SER A 184 14.29 10.33 5.03
CA SER A 184 14.06 8.89 5.12
C SER A 184 12.58 8.58 5.32
N LEU A 185 12.16 7.42 4.82
CA LEU A 185 10.81 6.91 4.96
C LEU A 185 10.80 5.62 5.76
N ASP A 186 9.75 5.48 6.57
CA ASP A 186 9.43 4.26 7.28
C ASP A 186 8.30 3.50 6.57
N HIS A 187 8.42 2.17 6.63
CA HIS A 187 7.46 1.16 6.27
C HIS A 187 7.71 -0.06 7.16
N VAL A 188 6.81 -0.49 8.03
CA VAL A 188 5.45 0.01 8.26
C VAL A 188 5.49 1.33 9.05
N THR A 189 4.51 2.21 8.85
CA THR A 189 4.39 3.42 9.68
C THR A 189 4.06 3.07 11.13
N ARG A 190 4.47 3.91 12.08
CA ARG A 190 4.11 3.72 13.50
C ARG A 190 2.60 3.72 13.71
N LEU A 191 1.86 4.57 13.00
CA LEU A 191 0.40 4.59 13.04
C LEU A 191 -0.19 3.24 12.59
N ALA A 192 0.21 2.74 11.41
CA ALA A 192 -0.29 1.47 10.90
C ALA A 192 0.11 0.29 11.81
N TYR A 193 1.30 0.32 12.39
CA TYR A 193 1.71 -0.63 13.42
C TYR A 193 0.80 -0.58 14.65
N GLN A 194 0.47 0.61 15.17
CA GLN A 194 -0.42 0.75 16.34
C GLN A 194 -1.84 0.27 16.02
N GLU A 195 -2.35 0.58 14.84
CA GLU A 195 -3.65 0.09 14.37
C GLU A 195 -3.66 -1.45 14.28
N GLU A 196 -2.62 -2.04 13.69
CA GLU A 196 -2.51 -3.49 13.54
C GLU A 196 -2.34 -4.22 14.88
N VAL A 197 -1.50 -3.69 15.78
CA VAL A 197 -1.39 -4.16 17.17
C VAL A 197 -2.75 -4.12 17.85
N GLY A 198 -3.46 -2.98 17.76
CA GLY A 198 -4.78 -2.83 18.36
C GLY A 198 -5.81 -3.83 17.83
N GLU A 199 -5.85 -4.06 16.52
CA GLU A 199 -6.76 -5.05 15.91
C GLU A 199 -6.41 -6.49 16.34
N ILE A 200 -5.12 -6.85 16.45
CA ILE A 200 -4.70 -8.17 16.93
C ILE A 200 -5.00 -8.35 18.43
N GLU A 201 -4.74 -7.35 19.25
CA GLU A 201 -5.04 -7.36 20.69
C GLU A 201 -6.54 -7.48 20.94
N GLU A 202 -7.38 -6.75 20.18
CA GLU A 202 -8.84 -6.87 20.23
C GLU A 202 -9.28 -8.29 19.86
N ALA A 203 -8.75 -8.88 18.79
CA ALA A 203 -9.08 -10.25 18.40
C ALA A 203 -8.66 -11.29 19.46
N ILE A 204 -7.49 -11.12 20.08
CA ILE A 204 -7.02 -11.95 21.21
C ILE A 204 -8.00 -11.84 22.38
N GLN A 205 -8.40 -10.61 22.71
CA GLN A 205 -9.30 -10.34 23.81
C GLN A 205 -10.69 -10.91 23.56
N ASP A 206 -11.23 -10.78 22.35
CA ASP A 206 -12.52 -11.36 21.95
C ASP A 206 -12.54 -12.89 22.09
N ILE A 207 -11.46 -13.57 21.68
CA ILE A 207 -11.33 -15.03 21.88
C ILE A 207 -11.29 -15.36 23.38
N LYS A 208 -10.49 -14.64 24.16
CA LYS A 208 -10.34 -14.85 25.61
C LYS A 208 -11.64 -14.56 26.38
N ASP A 209 -12.41 -13.56 25.94
CA ASP A 209 -13.67 -13.18 26.57
C ASP A 209 -14.86 -14.05 26.15
N GLY A 210 -14.71 -14.79 25.06
CA GLY A 210 -15.67 -15.77 24.59
C GLY A 210 -16.08 -16.74 25.71
N ARG A 211 -17.39 -16.79 26.00
CA ARG A 211 -17.97 -17.63 27.07
C ARG A 211 -17.49 -19.09 27.00
N MET A 212 -17.45 -19.65 25.79
CA MET A 212 -16.99 -21.01 25.57
C MET A 212 -15.52 -21.18 25.97
N PHE A 213 -14.65 -20.25 25.55
CA PHE A 213 -13.22 -20.31 25.84
C PHE A 213 -12.95 -20.26 27.35
N LYS A 214 -13.65 -19.40 28.09
CA LYS A 214 -13.60 -19.34 29.57
C LYS A 214 -13.99 -20.66 30.22
N ILE A 215 -15.11 -21.25 29.81
CA ILE A 215 -15.57 -22.56 30.33
C ILE A 215 -14.52 -23.65 30.06
N PHE A 216 -13.90 -23.67 28.87
CA PHE A 216 -12.85 -24.64 28.57
C PHE A 216 -11.61 -24.44 29.46
N LYS A 217 -11.18 -23.20 29.68
CA LYS A 217 -10.03 -22.89 30.54
C LYS A 217 -10.28 -23.29 32.00
N ASP A 218 -11.47 -23.04 32.53
CA ASP A 218 -11.84 -23.45 33.89
C ASP A 218 -11.83 -24.98 34.05
N LEU A 219 -12.28 -25.72 33.03
CA LEU A 219 -12.33 -27.18 33.05
C LEU A 219 -10.96 -27.84 32.76
N GLU A 220 -10.09 -27.18 32.00
CA GLU A 220 -8.68 -27.59 31.84
C GLU A 220 -7.95 -27.56 33.18
N VAL A 221 -8.19 -26.53 34.01
CA VAL A 221 -7.66 -26.45 35.38
C VAL A 221 -8.22 -27.55 36.29
N GLY A 222 -9.45 -27.98 36.06
CA GLY A 222 -10.14 -29.02 36.83
C GLY A 222 -9.95 -30.45 36.33
N ASP A 223 -9.11 -30.69 35.32
CA ASP A 223 -8.91 -31.99 34.64
C ASP A 223 -10.22 -32.65 34.15
N ALA A 224 -11.18 -31.82 33.75
CA ALA A 224 -12.54 -32.24 33.41
C ALA A 224 -12.86 -32.11 31.91
N LEU A 225 -11.81 -32.04 31.08
CA LEU A 225 -11.94 -31.93 29.61
C LEU A 225 -12.69 -33.12 28.99
N GLU A 226 -12.70 -34.28 29.65
CA GLU A 226 -13.44 -35.49 29.26
C GLU A 226 -14.95 -35.32 29.21
N LEU A 227 -15.50 -34.32 29.88
CA LEU A 227 -16.95 -34.07 29.91
C LEU A 227 -17.49 -33.48 28.60
N PHE A 228 -16.63 -33.07 27.67
CA PHE A 228 -17.04 -32.45 26.41
C PHE A 228 -17.28 -33.43 25.28
N THR A 229 -18.27 -33.10 24.45
CA THR A 229 -18.47 -33.77 23.17
C THR A 229 -17.29 -33.52 22.21
N PRO A 230 -17.02 -34.42 21.25
CA PRO A 230 -15.96 -34.24 20.25
C PRO A 230 -16.07 -32.91 19.48
N GLN A 231 -17.29 -32.44 19.19
CA GLN A 231 -17.52 -31.17 18.50
C GLN A 231 -17.10 -29.95 19.34
N GLN A 232 -17.32 -30.01 20.65
CA GLN A 232 -16.91 -28.95 21.58
C GLN A 232 -15.39 -28.87 21.66
N ARG A 233 -14.70 -30.00 21.80
CA ARG A 233 -13.23 -30.06 21.76
C ARG A 233 -12.66 -29.48 20.46
N GLN A 234 -13.21 -29.89 19.30
CA GLN A 234 -12.77 -29.36 18.02
C GLN A 234 -12.93 -27.83 17.92
N ARG A 235 -14.00 -27.26 18.49
CA ARG A 235 -14.18 -25.79 18.54
C ARG A 235 -13.16 -25.13 19.46
N TYR A 236 -12.86 -25.73 20.61
CA TYR A 236 -11.81 -25.24 21.50
C TYR A 236 -10.44 -25.24 20.84
N ASP A 237 -10.04 -26.37 20.24
CA ASP A 237 -8.75 -26.51 19.57
C ASP A 237 -8.59 -25.47 18.44
N ARG A 238 -9.67 -25.14 17.74
CA ARG A 238 -9.69 -24.07 16.74
C ARG A 238 -9.42 -22.70 17.37
N HIS A 239 -10.13 -22.34 18.44
CA HIS A 239 -9.91 -21.06 19.13
C HIS A 239 -8.51 -20.97 19.76
N GLU A 240 -8.00 -22.06 20.32
CA GLU A 240 -6.63 -22.10 20.85
C GLU A 240 -5.59 -21.91 19.73
N SER A 241 -5.80 -22.56 18.58
CA SER A 241 -4.95 -22.40 17.40
C SER A 241 -5.00 -20.98 16.84
N GLU A 242 -6.19 -20.38 16.76
CA GLU A 242 -6.38 -18.98 16.36
C GLU A 242 -5.69 -18.02 17.34
N LEU A 243 -5.85 -18.24 18.65
CA LEU A 243 -5.21 -17.44 19.68
C LEU A 243 -3.68 -17.50 19.57
N LYS A 244 -3.09 -18.70 19.50
CA LYS A 244 -1.64 -18.88 19.33
C LYS A 244 -1.13 -18.19 18.06
N LYS A 245 -1.90 -18.26 16.98
CA LYS A 245 -1.56 -17.56 15.73
C LYS A 245 -1.56 -16.04 15.91
N HIS A 246 -2.54 -15.48 16.60
CA HIS A 246 -2.58 -14.04 16.87
C HIS A 246 -1.44 -13.60 17.81
N GLU A 247 -1.16 -14.36 18.86
CA GLU A 247 -0.06 -14.08 19.79
C GLU A 247 1.31 -14.14 19.09
N GLU A 248 1.52 -15.12 18.20
CA GLU A 248 2.74 -15.21 17.39
C GLU A 248 2.86 -14.06 16.38
N ASN A 249 1.77 -13.69 15.70
CA ASN A 249 1.77 -12.55 14.79
C ASN A 249 2.13 -11.25 15.54
N LEU A 250 1.57 -11.05 16.74
CA LEU A 250 1.86 -9.89 17.57
C LEU A 250 3.33 -9.86 17.98
N ARG A 251 3.90 -11.01 18.37
CA ARG A 251 5.34 -11.14 18.68
C ARG A 251 6.21 -10.75 17.49
N ILE A 252 5.95 -11.31 16.31
CA ILE A 252 6.69 -11.00 15.08
C ILE A 252 6.59 -9.50 14.75
N LEU A 253 5.40 -8.92 14.88
CA LEU A 253 5.17 -7.50 14.61
C LEU A 253 5.96 -6.59 15.56
N HIS A 254 6.00 -6.92 16.85
CA HIS A 254 6.82 -6.22 17.84
C HIS A 254 8.32 -6.34 17.55
N GLU A 255 8.82 -7.54 17.27
CA GLU A 255 10.25 -7.77 16.97
C GLU A 255 10.70 -6.95 15.77
N ARG A 256 9.90 -6.92 14.70
CA ARG A 256 10.19 -6.11 13.50
C ARG A 256 10.24 -4.62 13.81
N PHE A 257 9.30 -4.13 14.60
CA PHE A 257 9.24 -2.70 14.93
C PHE A 257 10.33 -2.27 15.92
N GLN A 258 10.81 -3.17 16.78
CA GLN A 258 11.86 -2.87 17.77
C GLN A 258 13.27 -2.84 17.19
N ASN A 259 13.54 -3.58 16.12
CA ASN A 259 14.87 -3.69 15.53
C ASN A 259 15.26 -2.49 14.63
N ASP A 260 14.47 -1.42 14.62
CA ASP A 260 14.58 -0.29 13.67
C ASP A 260 14.53 -0.72 12.19
N ASP A 261 14.06 -1.94 11.93
CA ASP A 261 13.83 -2.50 10.62
C ASP A 261 12.56 -1.91 9.98
N GLN A 262 12.18 -0.67 10.29
CA GLN A 262 11.10 0.06 9.61
C GLN A 262 11.60 0.91 8.45
N VAL A 263 12.89 1.25 8.35
CA VAL A 263 13.35 2.17 7.31
C VAL A 263 13.19 1.55 5.92
N LEU A 264 12.27 2.09 5.13
CA LEU A 264 12.05 1.69 3.74
C LEU A 264 13.23 2.11 2.87
N GLY A 265 13.71 3.33 3.06
CA GLY A 265 14.74 3.93 2.24
C GLY A 265 14.81 5.45 2.39
N THR A 266 15.54 6.08 1.47
CA THR A 266 15.78 7.52 1.47
C THR A 266 15.41 8.12 0.12
N VAL A 267 14.88 9.35 0.12
CA VAL A 267 14.59 10.09 -1.11
C VAL A 267 15.83 10.22 -2.00
N PHE A 268 15.72 9.75 -3.23
CA PHE A 268 16.70 9.90 -4.29
C PHE A 268 16.45 11.13 -5.16
N SER A 269 15.18 11.40 -5.48
CA SER A 269 14.79 12.61 -6.20
C SER A 269 13.35 12.94 -5.90
N GLY A 270 12.98 14.21 -5.93
CA GLY A 270 11.61 14.63 -5.68
C GLY A 270 11.30 15.96 -6.35
N SER A 271 10.02 16.17 -6.63
CA SER A 271 9.54 17.36 -7.34
C SER A 271 9.56 18.64 -6.52
N GLY A 272 9.46 18.53 -5.19
CA GLY A 272 9.07 19.67 -4.36
C GLY A 272 7.60 20.03 -4.59
N PHE A 273 7.18 21.19 -4.10
CA PHE A 273 5.87 21.80 -4.36
C PHE A 273 5.93 22.80 -5.52
N LYS A 274 6.80 22.56 -6.51
CA LYS A 274 6.95 23.43 -7.67
C LYS A 274 5.73 23.38 -8.57
N TYR A 275 5.15 24.53 -8.88
CA TYR A 275 4.25 24.65 -10.01
C TYR A 275 5.05 24.55 -11.31
N LYS A 276 4.67 23.60 -12.15
CA LYS A 276 5.15 23.47 -13.52
C LYS A 276 4.06 23.86 -14.49
N ASP A 277 4.46 24.71 -15.41
CA ASP A 277 3.75 24.94 -16.65
C ASP A 277 4.02 23.76 -17.59
N LEU A 278 3.04 22.88 -17.71
CA LEU A 278 3.09 21.74 -18.64
C LEU A 278 2.46 22.07 -20.00
N ASN A 279 2.21 23.36 -20.29
CA ASN A 279 1.46 23.81 -21.45
C ASN A 279 0.09 23.14 -21.58
N LEU A 280 -0.52 22.76 -20.46
CA LEU A 280 -1.86 22.20 -20.43
C LEU A 280 -2.87 23.34 -20.61
N THR A 281 -3.65 23.26 -21.68
CA THR A 281 -4.73 24.21 -21.96
C THR A 281 -6.06 23.48 -22.05
N LYS A 282 -7.07 24.05 -21.39
CA LYS A 282 -8.47 23.61 -21.52
C LYS A 282 -9.34 24.85 -21.65
N ASP A 283 -10.16 24.90 -22.70
CA ASP A 283 -11.03 26.05 -23.01
C ASP A 283 -10.28 27.40 -23.13
N GLY A 284 -9.03 27.35 -23.62
CA GLY A 284 -8.16 28.53 -23.73
C GLY A 284 -7.54 29.00 -22.41
N ILE A 285 -7.86 28.36 -21.29
CA ILE A 285 -7.28 28.63 -19.97
C ILE A 285 -6.05 27.74 -19.78
N LYS A 286 -4.95 28.35 -19.32
CA LYS A 286 -3.69 27.66 -19.03
C LYS A 286 -3.70 27.13 -17.60
N TYR A 287 -3.39 25.85 -17.44
CA TYR A 287 -3.37 25.17 -16.15
C TYR A 287 -1.93 24.91 -15.70
N PHE A 288 -1.63 25.34 -14.48
CA PHE A 288 -0.41 24.97 -13.78
C PHE A 288 -0.67 23.68 -13.01
N THR A 289 0.32 22.79 -13.00
CA THR A 289 0.26 21.56 -12.22
C THR A 289 1.39 21.57 -11.21
N SER A 290 1.12 21.11 -10.00
CA SER A 290 2.15 20.83 -9.01
C SER A 290 2.44 19.33 -9.08
N PRO A 291 3.45 18.87 -9.85
CA PRO A 291 3.87 17.48 -9.77
C PRO A 291 4.26 17.17 -8.33
N ASP A 292 3.63 16.16 -7.76
CA ASP A 292 3.81 15.77 -6.37
C ASP A 292 4.32 14.33 -6.34
N TRP A 293 5.65 14.18 -6.47
CA TRP A 293 6.29 12.88 -6.53
C TRP A 293 7.66 12.88 -5.84
N ALA A 294 8.01 11.71 -5.32
CA ALA A 294 9.32 11.39 -4.77
C ALA A 294 9.70 9.96 -5.16
N LEU A 295 10.93 9.81 -5.67
CA LEU A 295 11.59 8.53 -5.84
C LEU A 295 12.41 8.24 -4.59
N VAL A 296 12.20 7.08 -4.01
CA VAL A 296 12.86 6.59 -2.81
C VAL A 296 13.79 5.45 -3.21
N HIS A 297 15.07 5.59 -2.89
CA HIS A 297 16.03 4.51 -3.02
C HIS A 297 15.87 3.57 -1.83
N LEU A 298 15.59 2.30 -2.11
CA LEU A 298 15.31 1.30 -1.08
C LEU A 298 16.55 1.00 -0.24
N SER A 299 16.32 0.70 1.04
CA SER A 299 17.32 0.06 1.89
C SER A 299 17.66 -1.33 1.35
N SER A 300 18.90 -1.79 1.55
CA SER A 300 19.35 -3.10 1.09
C SER A 300 18.60 -4.28 1.74
N CYS A 301 17.97 -4.07 2.89
CA CYS A 301 17.14 -5.07 3.56
C CYS A 301 15.70 -5.14 3.01
N ARG A 302 15.33 -4.29 2.03
CA ARG A 302 13.98 -4.22 1.48
C ARG A 302 13.90 -4.86 0.11
N GLN A 303 12.98 -5.80 -0.02
CA GLN A 303 12.63 -6.41 -1.29
C GLN A 303 11.33 -5.79 -1.82
N PRO A 304 11.33 -5.25 -3.05
CA PRO A 304 10.13 -4.73 -3.65
C PRO A 304 9.24 -5.89 -4.13
N SER A 305 7.93 -5.72 -4.02
CA SER A 305 6.96 -6.74 -4.44
C SER A 305 7.01 -7.15 -5.91
N ASN A 306 7.58 -6.31 -6.79
CA ASN A 306 7.68 -6.56 -8.22
C ASN A 306 8.97 -7.27 -8.64
N ASP A 307 9.85 -7.62 -7.69
CA ASP A 307 10.95 -8.53 -7.95
C ASP A 307 10.45 -9.97 -7.82
N PHE A 308 10.26 -10.60 -8.98
CA PHE A 308 10.01 -12.02 -9.12
C PHE A 308 11.34 -12.66 -9.51
N ASP A 309 12.00 -13.30 -8.54
CA ASP A 309 13.09 -14.26 -8.79
C ASP A 309 12.52 -15.58 -9.34
#